data_AF-A0A100YX57-F1
#
_entry.id   AF-A0A100YX57-F1
#
_cell.length_a   1.000
_cell.length_b   1.000
_cell.length_c   1.000
_cell.angle_alpha   90.00
_cell.angle_beta   90.00
_cell.angle_gamma   90.00
#
_symmetry.space_group_name_H-M   'P 1'
#
loop_
_entity.id
_entity.type
_entity.pdbx_description
1 polymer ?
#
loop_
_entity_poly.entity_id
_entity_poly.type
_entity_poly.pdbx_seq_one_letter_code
_entity_poly.pdbx_strand_id
1 'polypeptide(L)'
;MKGETAKAPDPRRSLIGPAQARELGLGPEPPAARCPFCGRALEARGVVVGERVVWVSRERCSCSGAAAAEEESRRAEGERQAQDREARLARCGIGRRFRSALPTDEACASFAMGYRHGTGNGLYIHGGIGVGKTYNAAGIASVLLDRGETVAFTTSVELLARIRDTFDDASPARAASVKERYLSCEVLVLDDLGKETQSPWTVMTLFELLNARYEGMRSTVITTQYTMDELEARLARRGEAETARAIVSRIRQTCDDVRLGGPDKRRAAATPTQMRRVYDGIP
;
A
#
# COMPACT_ATOMS: atom_id res chain seq x y z
N MET A 1 41.97 -12.71 15.04
CA MET A 1 41.33 -11.40 15.26
C MET A 1 42.22 -10.31 14.67
N LYS A 2 41.96 -9.91 13.43
CA LYS A 2 42.58 -8.72 12.82
C LYS A 2 41.53 -7.63 12.86
N GLY A 3 41.81 -6.56 13.59
CA GLY A 3 40.90 -5.43 13.75
C GLY A 3 40.68 -4.73 12.41
N GLU A 4 39.43 -4.68 11.98
CA GLU A 4 38.99 -3.78 10.92
C GLU A 4 39.14 -2.34 11.42
N THR A 5 40.14 -1.64 10.92
CA THR A 5 40.23 -0.19 11.04
C THR A 5 39.06 0.43 10.29
N ALA A 6 38.12 1.02 11.03
CA ALA A 6 37.03 1.81 10.47
C ALA A 6 37.61 2.87 9.52
N LYS A 7 37.27 2.75 8.23
CA LYS A 7 37.66 3.69 7.17
C LYS A 7 37.06 5.06 7.52
N ALA A 8 37.89 6.08 7.65
CA ALA A 8 37.45 7.44 7.94
C ALA A 8 36.36 7.87 6.93
N PRO A 9 35.27 8.52 7.38
CA PRO A 9 34.18 8.92 6.49
C PRO A 9 34.71 9.86 5.40
N ASP A 10 34.34 9.59 4.15
CA ASP A 10 34.70 10.44 3.01
C ASP A 10 34.21 11.88 3.26
N PRO A 11 35.11 12.88 3.35
CA PRO A 11 34.76 14.27 3.65
C PRO A 11 33.84 14.90 2.58
N ARG A 12 33.65 14.25 1.42
CA ARG A 12 32.71 14.68 0.37
C ARG A 12 31.26 14.25 0.62
N ARG A 13 30.99 13.41 1.63
CA ARG A 13 29.64 12.91 1.98
C ARG A 13 29.14 13.36 3.36
N SER A 14 29.90 14.16 4.08
CA SER A 14 29.55 14.65 5.41
C SER A 14 29.37 16.17 5.43
N LEU A 15 28.44 16.65 6.25
CA LEU A 15 28.21 18.08 6.42
C LEU A 15 29.40 18.72 7.15
N ILE A 16 30.01 19.75 6.55
CA ILE A 16 31.11 20.51 7.15
C ILE A 16 30.60 21.81 7.79
N GLY A 17 31.30 22.29 8.81
CA GLY A 17 31.05 23.59 9.44
C GLY A 17 31.93 24.72 8.85
N PRO A 18 31.71 25.99 9.22
CA PRO A 18 32.46 27.14 8.70
C PRO A 18 33.96 27.07 9.00
N ALA A 19 34.35 26.61 10.20
CA ALA A 19 35.77 26.45 10.57
C ALA A 19 36.49 25.45 9.65
N GLN A 20 35.86 24.30 9.41
CA GLN A 20 36.39 23.27 8.52
C GLN A 20 36.44 23.74 7.05
N ALA A 21 35.43 24.49 6.58
CA ALA A 21 35.47 25.08 5.25
C ALA A 21 36.66 26.04 5.09
N ARG A 22 36.95 26.88 6.09
CA ARG A 22 38.11 27.78 6.10
C ARG A 22 39.44 27.03 6.09
N GLU A 23 39.57 25.97 6.89
CA GLU A 23 40.77 25.11 6.89
C GLU A 23 41.04 24.49 5.52
N LEU A 24 39.98 24.16 4.78
CA LEU A 24 40.04 23.60 3.43
C LEU A 24 40.13 24.68 2.32
N GLY A 25 40.15 25.98 2.67
CA GLY A 25 40.15 27.06 1.70
C GLY A 25 38.86 27.16 0.86
N LEU A 26 37.75 26.60 1.34
CA LEU A 26 36.48 26.52 0.64
C LEU A 26 35.57 27.70 1.00
N GLY A 27 34.99 28.33 -0.02
CA GLY A 27 34.00 29.40 0.14
C GLY A 27 32.68 29.10 -0.60
N PRO A 28 31.66 29.97 -0.45
CA PRO A 28 31.66 31.24 0.29
C PRO A 28 31.47 31.08 1.81
N GLU A 29 31.70 32.14 2.60
CA GLU A 29 31.38 32.18 4.03
C GLU A 29 29.83 32.17 4.23
N PRO A 30 29.29 31.42 5.21
CA PRO A 30 27.85 31.34 5.40
C PRO A 30 27.28 32.64 5.99
N PRO A 31 26.04 33.00 5.66
CA PRO A 31 25.36 34.10 6.31
C PRO A 31 25.15 33.78 7.80
N ALA A 32 25.48 34.74 8.67
CA ALA A 32 25.19 34.64 10.09
C ALA A 32 23.68 34.44 10.32
N ALA A 33 23.32 33.53 11.21
CA ALA A 33 21.95 33.46 11.72
C ALA A 33 21.95 33.19 13.20
N ARG A 34 20.84 33.60 13.80
CA ARG A 34 20.54 33.43 15.21
C ARG A 34 19.27 32.63 15.35
N CYS A 35 19.17 31.88 16.44
CA CYS A 35 17.93 31.24 16.84
C CYS A 35 16.84 32.32 17.01
N PRO A 36 15.68 32.18 16.35
CA PRO A 36 14.60 33.17 16.48
C PRO A 36 13.99 33.21 17.89
N PHE A 37 14.26 32.20 18.74
CA PHE A 37 13.69 32.09 20.08
C PHE A 37 14.63 32.57 21.20
N CYS A 38 15.93 32.30 21.12
CA CYS A 38 16.89 32.66 22.19
C CYS A 38 18.05 33.56 21.73
N GLY A 39 18.13 33.89 20.43
CA GLY A 39 19.18 34.76 19.88
C GLY A 39 20.58 34.14 19.79
N ARG A 40 20.78 32.90 20.24
CA ARG A 40 22.04 32.15 20.10
C ARG A 40 22.44 32.05 18.63
N ALA A 41 23.72 32.29 18.31
CA ALA A 41 24.25 32.09 16.96
C ALA A 41 24.17 30.60 16.57
N LEU A 42 23.75 30.32 15.33
CA LEU A 42 23.62 28.97 14.81
C LEU A 42 24.69 28.71 13.74
N GLU A 43 25.49 27.67 13.96
CA GLU A 43 26.47 27.22 12.98
C GLU A 43 25.83 26.68 11.70
N ALA A 44 26.33 27.13 10.54
CA ALA A 44 25.92 26.60 9.25
C ALA A 44 26.52 25.21 8.99
N ARG A 45 25.80 24.41 8.21
CA ARG A 45 26.20 23.07 7.78
C ARG A 45 26.14 23.01 6.26
N GLY A 46 27.25 22.66 5.64
CA GLY A 46 27.41 22.70 4.19
C GLY A 46 27.94 21.40 3.61
N VAL A 47 27.71 21.21 2.31
CA VAL A 47 28.25 20.09 1.54
C VAL A 47 29.32 20.63 0.60
N VAL A 48 30.44 19.91 0.47
CA VAL A 48 31.50 20.25 -0.49
C VAL A 48 31.09 19.81 -1.89
N VAL A 49 31.09 20.76 -2.83
CA VAL A 49 30.78 20.52 -4.25
C VAL A 49 31.92 21.10 -5.08
N GLY A 50 32.78 20.22 -5.60
CA GLY A 50 34.02 20.63 -6.25
C GLY A 50 34.93 21.36 -5.27
N GLU A 51 35.33 22.59 -5.61
CA GLU A 51 36.19 23.46 -4.80
C GLU A 51 35.41 24.51 -4.00
N ARG A 52 34.11 24.27 -3.77
CA ARG A 52 33.22 25.18 -3.05
C ARG A 52 32.40 24.45 -2.00
N VAL A 53 31.88 25.22 -1.04
CA VAL A 53 30.88 24.72 -0.08
C VAL A 53 29.52 25.30 -0.40
N VAL A 54 28.49 24.45 -0.40
CA VAL A 54 27.09 24.87 -0.48
C VAL A 54 26.48 24.69 0.91
N TRP A 55 26.11 25.78 1.56
CA TRP A 55 25.45 25.76 2.87
C TRP A 55 24.00 25.32 2.73
N VAL A 56 23.68 24.13 3.25
CA VAL A 56 22.38 23.48 3.04
C VAL A 56 21.50 23.47 4.29
N SER A 57 22.09 23.62 5.48
CA SER A 57 21.34 23.63 6.73
C SER A 57 22.10 24.37 7.83
N ARG A 58 21.56 24.35 9.04
CA ARG A 58 22.18 24.89 10.26
C ARG A 58 22.03 23.89 11.37
N GLU A 59 22.86 24.03 12.40
CA GLU A 59 22.65 23.27 13.63
C GLU A 59 21.29 23.59 14.27
N ARG A 60 20.75 22.61 14.98
CA ARG A 60 19.52 22.76 15.75
C ARG A 60 19.82 23.43 17.08
N CYS A 61 18.96 24.34 17.50
CA CYS A 61 19.07 24.97 18.80
C CYS A 61 18.33 24.13 19.86
N SER A 62 18.94 23.92 21.02
CA SER A 62 18.35 23.13 22.11
C SER A 62 17.53 23.96 23.12
N CYS A 63 17.28 25.24 22.85
CA CYS A 63 16.45 26.08 23.73
C CYS A 63 14.97 25.64 23.68
N SER A 64 14.20 25.94 24.73
CA SER A 64 12.80 25.53 24.84
C SER A 64 11.94 25.98 23.66
N GLY A 65 12.11 27.22 23.17
CA GLY A 65 11.35 27.72 22.02
C GLY A 65 11.68 26.99 20.72
N ALA A 66 12.95 26.68 20.47
CA ALA A 66 13.34 25.91 19.29
C ALA A 66 12.88 24.45 19.38
N ALA A 67 12.99 23.84 20.56
CA ALA A 67 12.50 22.48 20.79
C ALA A 67 10.97 22.39 20.62
N ALA A 68 10.22 23.38 21.11
CA ALA A 68 8.77 23.46 20.93
C ALA A 68 8.38 23.61 19.44
N ALA A 69 9.07 24.48 18.69
CA ALA A 69 8.82 24.67 17.26
C ALA A 69 9.17 23.43 16.42
N GLU A 70 10.24 22.70 16.77
CA GLU A 70 10.58 21.43 16.12
C GLU A 70 9.51 20.35 16.38
N GLU A 71 9.02 20.27 17.62
CA GLU A 71 7.97 19.32 18.00
C GLU A 71 6.63 19.66 17.33
N GLU A 72 6.26 20.93 17.26
CA GLU A 72 5.07 21.39 16.52
C GLU A 72 5.20 21.07 15.02
N SER A 73 6.36 21.33 14.41
CA SER A 73 6.62 20.99 13.01
C SER A 73 6.51 19.48 12.76
N ARG A 74 7.05 18.66 13.68
CA ARG A 74 6.95 17.19 13.62
C ARG A 74 5.52 16.70 13.75
N ARG A 75 4.71 17.30 14.65
CA ARG A 75 3.29 16.99 14.78
C ARG A 75 2.52 17.36 13.53
N ALA A 76 2.71 18.58 13.01
CA ALA A 76 2.05 19.03 11.79
C ALA A 76 2.45 18.21 10.56
N GLU A 77 3.70 17.75 10.47
CA GLU A 77 4.14 16.82 9.43
C GLU A 77 3.49 15.44 9.60
N GLY A 78 3.47 14.89 10.82
CA GLY A 78 2.81 13.62 11.12
C GLY A 78 1.31 13.65 10.82
N GLU A 79 0.61 14.73 11.16
CA GLU A 79 -0.80 14.94 10.81
C GLU A 79 -1.02 14.98 9.30
N ARG A 80 -0.18 15.72 8.56
CA ARG A 80 -0.24 15.76 7.09
C ARG A 80 -0.01 14.38 6.48
N GLN A 81 1.00 13.64 6.94
CA GLN A 81 1.28 12.28 6.48
C GLN A 81 0.12 11.33 6.77
N ALA A 82 -0.49 11.43 7.96
CA ALA A 82 -1.66 10.62 8.32
C ALA A 82 -2.88 10.95 7.46
N GLN A 83 -3.15 12.24 7.21
CA GLN A 83 -4.25 12.68 6.33
C GLN A 83 -4.05 12.20 4.89
N ASP A 84 -2.84 12.35 4.35
CA ASP A 84 -2.53 11.89 3.00
C ASP A 84 -2.64 10.36 2.88
N ARG A 85 -2.12 9.61 3.86
CA ARG A 85 -2.27 8.15 3.92
C ARG A 85 -3.74 7.73 3.95
N GLU A 86 -4.57 8.38 4.77
CA GLU A 86 -6.01 8.12 4.84
C GLU A 86 -6.72 8.43 3.52
N ALA A 87 -6.34 9.51 2.85
CA ALA A 87 -6.86 9.86 1.53
C ALA A 87 -6.48 8.81 0.46
N ARG A 88 -5.24 8.29 0.49
CA ARG A 88 -4.81 7.20 -0.39
C ARG A 88 -5.59 5.91 -0.13
N LEU A 89 -5.78 5.51 1.12
CA LEU A 89 -6.57 4.33 1.51
C LEU A 89 -8.04 4.46 1.05
N ALA A 90 -8.63 5.64 1.24
CA ALA A 90 -9.99 5.93 0.79
C ALA A 90 -10.10 5.86 -0.73
N ARG A 91 -9.15 6.48 -1.46
CA ARG A 91 -9.12 6.46 -2.93
C ARG A 91 -8.86 5.06 -3.48
N CYS A 92 -8.06 4.22 -2.81
CA CYS A 92 -7.80 2.85 -3.21
C CYS A 92 -9.10 2.02 -3.28
N GLY A 93 -10.01 2.21 -2.33
CA GLY A 93 -11.28 1.47 -2.22
C GLY A 93 -11.32 0.50 -1.05
N ILE A 94 -10.32 0.52 -0.15
CA ILE A 94 -10.33 -0.28 1.07
C ILE A 94 -11.42 0.24 2.00
N GLY A 95 -12.39 -0.62 2.31
CA GLY A 95 -13.48 -0.31 3.25
C GLY A 95 -12.94 0.05 4.64
N ARG A 96 -13.62 0.97 5.35
CA ARG A 96 -13.17 1.51 6.66
C ARG A 96 -12.74 0.41 7.65
N ARG A 97 -13.45 -0.71 7.68
CA ARG A 97 -13.17 -1.86 8.55
C ARG A 97 -11.80 -2.51 8.31
N PHE A 98 -11.22 -2.37 7.12
CA PHE A 98 -9.98 -3.02 6.71
C PHE A 98 -8.81 -2.05 6.51
N ARG A 99 -8.96 -0.75 6.84
CA ARG A 99 -7.88 0.25 6.68
C ARG A 99 -6.68 0.03 7.60
N SER A 100 -6.87 -0.71 8.70
CA SER A 100 -5.83 -1.15 9.62
C SER A 100 -5.41 -2.60 9.39
N ALA A 101 -5.83 -3.22 8.28
CA ALA A 101 -5.47 -4.60 8.01
C ALA A 101 -3.98 -4.73 7.70
N LEU A 102 -3.41 -5.86 8.12
CA LEU A 102 -2.05 -6.27 7.80
C LEU A 102 -2.09 -7.71 7.25
N PRO A 103 -1.19 -8.08 6.32
CA PRO A 103 -1.08 -9.46 5.89
C PRO A 103 -0.59 -10.31 7.07
N THR A 104 -1.41 -11.26 7.48
CA THR A 104 -1.17 -12.18 8.61
C THR A 104 -0.78 -13.57 8.15
N ASP A 105 -1.16 -13.93 6.93
CA ASP A 105 -0.71 -15.13 6.26
C ASP A 105 0.71 -14.94 5.68
N GLU A 106 1.53 -15.97 5.75
CA GLU A 106 2.95 -15.92 5.37
C GLU A 106 3.16 -15.64 3.88
N ALA A 107 2.37 -16.27 3.00
CA ALA A 107 2.46 -16.04 1.56
C ALA A 107 2.00 -14.62 1.21
N CYS A 108 0.92 -14.15 1.86
CA CYS A 108 0.44 -12.77 1.70
C CYS A 108 1.48 -11.73 2.16
N ALA A 109 2.11 -11.96 3.31
CA ALA A 109 3.15 -11.07 3.84
C ALA A 109 4.40 -11.07 2.95
N SER A 110 4.82 -12.26 2.50
CA SER A 110 5.96 -12.43 1.60
C SER A 110 5.75 -11.74 0.26
N PHE A 111 4.55 -11.87 -0.32
CA PHE A 111 4.19 -11.16 -1.54
C PHE A 111 4.25 -9.63 -1.36
N ALA A 112 3.63 -9.11 -0.30
CA ALA A 112 3.62 -7.66 -0.05
C ALA A 112 5.02 -7.08 0.17
N MET A 113 5.88 -7.81 0.89
CA MET A 113 7.27 -7.40 1.17
C MET A 113 8.18 -7.57 -0.05
N GLY A 114 7.98 -8.63 -0.83
CA GLY A 114 8.77 -8.98 -2.01
C GLY A 114 8.26 -8.38 -3.32
N TYR A 115 7.17 -7.59 -3.30
CA TYR A 115 6.53 -7.07 -4.50
C TYR A 115 7.49 -6.30 -5.39
N ARG A 116 7.44 -6.60 -6.69
CA ARG A 116 8.16 -5.89 -7.75
C ARG A 116 7.21 -5.50 -8.86
N HIS A 117 7.18 -4.20 -9.15
CA HIS A 117 6.43 -3.63 -10.25
C HIS A 117 6.76 -4.31 -11.59
N GLY A 118 5.74 -4.49 -12.44
CA GLY A 118 5.90 -4.93 -13.83
C GLY A 118 6.23 -6.41 -14.01
N THR A 119 6.11 -7.22 -12.96
CA THR A 119 6.31 -8.68 -13.04
C THR A 119 5.03 -9.44 -13.41
N GLY A 120 3.86 -8.81 -13.29
CA GLY A 120 2.57 -9.45 -13.50
C GLY A 120 2.15 -10.45 -12.40
N ASN A 121 3.01 -10.70 -11.42
CA ASN A 121 2.77 -11.71 -10.39
C ASN A 121 1.65 -11.28 -9.44
N GLY A 122 0.77 -12.22 -9.12
CA GLY A 122 -0.41 -12.02 -8.29
C GLY A 122 -0.56 -13.09 -7.22
N LEU A 123 -1.67 -13.03 -6.49
CA LEU A 123 -2.07 -14.06 -5.53
C LEU A 123 -3.51 -14.46 -5.77
N TYR A 124 -3.79 -15.74 -5.68
CA TYR A 124 -5.15 -16.28 -5.66
C TYR A 124 -5.46 -16.82 -4.27
N ILE A 125 -6.15 -16.01 -3.47
CA ILE A 125 -6.43 -16.27 -2.07
C ILE A 125 -7.82 -16.89 -1.95
N HIS A 126 -7.89 -18.20 -1.70
CA HIS A 126 -9.16 -18.93 -1.58
C HIS A 126 -9.34 -19.61 -0.22
N GLY A 127 -10.56 -20.05 0.07
CA GLY A 127 -10.89 -20.76 1.31
C GLY A 127 -12.28 -20.43 1.86
N GLY A 128 -12.57 -20.95 3.06
CA GLY A 128 -13.88 -20.86 3.69
C GLY A 128 -14.34 -19.45 4.06
N ILE A 129 -15.59 -19.33 4.51
CA ILE A 129 -16.13 -18.06 4.99
C ILE A 129 -15.41 -17.63 6.27
N GLY A 130 -15.05 -16.35 6.36
CA GLY A 130 -14.53 -15.77 7.61
C GLY A 130 -13.08 -16.09 7.97
N VAL A 131 -12.34 -16.81 7.12
CA VAL A 131 -10.93 -17.20 7.37
C VAL A 131 -9.92 -16.04 7.26
N GLY A 132 -10.35 -14.89 6.71
CA GLY A 132 -9.55 -13.67 6.63
C GLY A 132 -8.98 -13.32 5.26
N LYS A 133 -9.56 -13.81 4.15
CA LYS A 133 -9.10 -13.51 2.78
C LYS A 133 -9.09 -12.01 2.48
N THR A 134 -10.25 -11.34 2.60
CA THR A 134 -10.40 -9.89 2.43
C THR A 134 -9.47 -9.10 3.35
N TYR A 135 -9.24 -9.58 4.59
CA TYR A 135 -8.33 -8.94 5.53
C TYR A 135 -6.88 -9.00 5.05
N ASN A 136 -6.40 -10.17 4.62
CA ASN A 136 -5.06 -10.31 4.06
C ASN A 136 -4.88 -9.52 2.77
N ALA A 137 -5.87 -9.55 1.86
CA ALA A 137 -5.83 -8.79 0.62
C ALA A 137 -5.82 -7.27 0.86
N ALA A 138 -6.59 -6.78 1.84
CA ALA A 138 -6.54 -5.37 2.26
C ALA A 138 -5.21 -5.01 2.93
N GLY A 139 -4.62 -5.95 3.68
CA GLY A 139 -3.29 -5.79 4.26
C GLY A 139 -2.20 -5.66 3.19
N ILE A 140 -2.23 -6.50 2.16
CA ILE A 140 -1.34 -6.38 0.99
C ILE A 140 -1.51 -4.99 0.37
N ALA A 141 -2.75 -4.58 0.06
CA ALA A 141 -3.03 -3.28 -0.53
C ALA A 141 -2.50 -2.12 0.33
N SER A 142 -2.70 -2.17 1.64
CA SER A 142 -2.20 -1.19 2.60
C SER A 142 -0.67 -1.07 2.56
N VAL A 143 0.04 -2.20 2.62
CA VAL A 143 1.51 -2.23 2.56
C VAL A 143 2.03 -1.69 1.22
N LEU A 144 1.39 -2.03 0.10
CA LEU A 144 1.81 -1.56 -1.21
C LEU A 144 1.53 -0.06 -1.41
N LEU A 145 0.42 0.47 -0.90
CA LEU A 145 0.15 1.91 -0.87
C LEU A 145 1.19 2.68 -0.06
N ASP A 146 1.60 2.13 1.08
CA ASP A 146 2.64 2.72 1.95
C ASP A 146 4.02 2.71 1.25
N ARG A 147 4.22 1.78 0.30
CA ARG A 147 5.41 1.72 -0.58
C ARG A 147 5.33 2.63 -1.81
N GLY A 148 4.22 3.35 -1.98
CA GLY A 148 4.02 4.29 -3.08
C GLY A 148 3.39 3.68 -4.34
N GLU A 149 2.98 2.41 -4.30
CA GLU A 149 2.32 1.75 -5.43
C GLU A 149 0.86 2.25 -5.57
N THR A 150 0.39 2.31 -6.80
CA THR A 150 -0.98 2.57 -7.18
C THR A 150 -1.81 1.29 -7.06
N VAL A 151 -2.67 1.25 -6.04
CA VAL A 151 -3.52 0.09 -5.76
C VAL A 151 -5.00 0.44 -5.95
N ALA A 152 -5.75 -0.42 -6.62
CA ALA A 152 -7.20 -0.38 -6.64
C ALA A 152 -7.77 -1.60 -5.89
N PHE A 153 -8.65 -1.38 -4.93
CA PHE A 153 -9.34 -2.43 -4.19
C PHE A 153 -10.84 -2.36 -4.50
N THR A 154 -11.43 -3.45 -4.95
CA THR A 154 -12.85 -3.51 -5.28
C THR A 154 -13.37 -4.94 -5.19
N THR A 155 -14.67 -5.10 -4.93
CA THR A 155 -15.31 -6.40 -5.16
C THR A 155 -15.58 -6.60 -6.65
N SER A 156 -15.68 -7.85 -7.12
CA SER A 156 -16.08 -8.14 -8.51
C SER A 156 -17.45 -7.55 -8.85
N VAL A 157 -18.41 -7.67 -7.92
CA VAL A 157 -19.77 -7.13 -8.06
C VAL A 157 -19.76 -5.61 -8.22
N GLU A 158 -19.01 -4.90 -7.38
CA GLU A 158 -18.91 -3.45 -7.44
C GLU A 158 -18.19 -2.96 -8.70
N LEU A 159 -17.12 -3.66 -9.12
CA LEU A 159 -16.42 -3.36 -10.37
C LEU A 159 -17.37 -3.46 -11.56
N LEU A 160 -18.11 -4.57 -11.65
CA LEU A 160 -19.06 -4.80 -12.74
C LEU A 160 -20.18 -3.77 -12.72
N ALA A 161 -20.74 -3.44 -11.55
CA ALA A 161 -21.74 -2.40 -11.43
C ALA A 161 -21.21 -1.04 -11.95
N ARG A 162 -20.01 -0.63 -11.51
CA ARG A 162 -19.39 0.62 -11.96
C ARG A 162 -19.11 0.64 -13.46
N ILE A 163 -18.70 -0.48 -14.05
CA ILE A 163 -18.52 -0.57 -15.51
C ILE A 163 -19.88 -0.47 -16.21
N ARG A 164 -20.91 -1.14 -15.70
CA ARG A 164 -22.25 -1.10 -16.30
C ARG A 164 -22.84 0.30 -16.27
N ASP A 165 -22.73 1.00 -15.15
CA ASP A 165 -23.25 2.36 -14.98
C ASP A 165 -22.63 3.35 -15.99
N THR A 166 -21.45 3.02 -16.55
CA THR A 166 -20.82 3.86 -17.58
C THR A 166 -21.45 3.73 -18.97
N PHE A 167 -22.23 2.69 -19.23
CA PHE A 167 -22.98 2.55 -20.48
C PHE A 167 -24.29 3.33 -20.46
N ASP A 168 -24.85 3.58 -19.27
CA ASP A 168 -26.09 4.36 -19.08
C ASP A 168 -25.82 5.87 -18.99
N ASP A 169 -24.56 6.29 -18.82
CA ASP A 169 -24.15 7.68 -18.76
C ASP A 169 -23.77 8.22 -20.15
N ALA A 170 -24.30 9.39 -20.52
CA ALA A 170 -24.05 10.03 -21.82
C ALA A 170 -22.66 10.68 -21.93
N SER A 171 -21.77 10.45 -20.96
CA SER A 171 -20.41 11.00 -20.93
C SER A 171 -19.33 9.93 -21.21
N PRO A 172 -18.84 9.83 -22.46
CA PRO A 172 -17.76 8.90 -22.82
C PRO A 172 -16.49 9.07 -21.99
N ALA A 173 -16.19 10.30 -21.54
CA ALA A 173 -15.03 10.60 -20.71
C ALA A 173 -15.10 9.92 -19.35
N ARG A 174 -16.30 9.86 -18.74
CA ARG A 174 -16.49 9.19 -17.44
C ARG A 174 -16.33 7.67 -17.60
N ALA A 175 -16.88 7.10 -18.67
CA ALA A 175 -16.75 5.67 -18.98
C ALA A 175 -15.29 5.22 -19.12
N ALA A 176 -14.50 5.96 -19.89
CA ALA A 176 -13.07 5.71 -20.04
C ALA A 176 -12.35 5.77 -18.68
N SER A 177 -12.62 6.79 -17.86
CA SER A 177 -11.93 6.96 -16.58
C SER A 177 -12.17 5.84 -15.55
N VAL A 178 -13.37 5.25 -15.52
CA VAL A 178 -13.69 4.16 -14.58
C VAL A 178 -12.91 2.89 -14.96
N LYS A 179 -12.94 2.49 -16.23
CA LYS A 179 -12.17 1.33 -16.71
C LYS A 179 -10.68 1.58 -16.55
N GLU A 180 -10.20 2.77 -16.93
CA GLU A 180 -8.80 3.14 -16.84
C GLU A 180 -8.26 2.98 -15.43
N ARG A 181 -9.03 3.31 -14.38
CA ARG A 181 -8.61 3.11 -12.99
C ARG A 181 -8.21 1.65 -12.68
N TYR A 182 -9.01 0.69 -13.12
CA TYR A 182 -8.76 -0.73 -12.84
C TYR A 182 -7.72 -1.33 -13.79
N LEU A 183 -7.59 -0.78 -14.99
CA LEU A 183 -6.58 -1.20 -15.95
C LEU A 183 -5.20 -0.64 -15.59
N SER A 184 -5.10 0.67 -15.30
CA SER A 184 -3.85 1.42 -15.09
C SER A 184 -3.11 1.13 -13.78
N CYS A 185 -3.84 0.79 -12.72
CA CYS A 185 -3.23 0.56 -11.41
C CYS A 185 -2.22 -0.60 -11.45
N GLU A 186 -1.11 -0.43 -10.73
CA GLU A 186 -0.04 -1.41 -10.61
C GLU A 186 -0.55 -2.70 -9.99
N VAL A 187 -1.40 -2.58 -8.95
CA VAL A 187 -2.03 -3.72 -8.30
C VAL A 187 -3.54 -3.55 -8.23
N LEU A 188 -4.26 -4.52 -8.78
CA LEU A 188 -5.70 -4.66 -8.62
C LEU A 188 -5.98 -5.75 -7.59
N VAL A 189 -6.67 -5.38 -6.51
CA VAL A 189 -7.29 -6.35 -5.59
C VAL A 189 -8.74 -6.55 -5.98
N LEU A 190 -9.05 -7.75 -6.48
CA LEU A 190 -10.38 -8.19 -6.85
C LEU A 190 -10.94 -9.11 -5.75
N ASP A 191 -11.67 -8.51 -4.82
CA ASP A 191 -12.21 -9.20 -3.65
C ASP A 191 -13.51 -9.95 -4.02
N ASP A 192 -13.69 -11.13 -3.43
CA ASP A 192 -14.90 -11.95 -3.49
C ASP A 192 -15.34 -12.35 -4.93
N LEU A 193 -14.39 -12.71 -5.80
CA LEU A 193 -14.64 -13.17 -7.17
C LEU A 193 -15.51 -14.44 -7.20
N GLY A 194 -16.50 -14.50 -8.09
CA GLY A 194 -17.43 -15.63 -8.27
C GLY A 194 -18.76 -15.47 -7.53
N LYS A 195 -18.99 -14.33 -6.86
CA LYS A 195 -20.27 -14.00 -6.21
C LYS A 195 -21.26 -13.32 -7.14
N GLU A 196 -20.78 -12.69 -8.19
CA GLU A 196 -21.56 -12.03 -9.23
C GLU A 196 -22.45 -13.00 -10.01
N THR A 197 -23.47 -12.44 -10.66
CA THR A 197 -24.28 -13.17 -11.63
C THR A 197 -23.43 -13.46 -12.86
N GLN A 198 -23.33 -14.75 -13.19
CA GLN A 198 -22.47 -15.26 -14.25
C GLN A 198 -23.17 -15.16 -15.61
N SER A 199 -23.54 -13.96 -16.03
CA SER A 199 -24.07 -13.73 -17.38
C SER A 199 -22.92 -13.67 -18.41
N PRO A 200 -23.18 -13.90 -19.70
CA PRO A 200 -22.14 -13.77 -20.74
C PRO A 200 -21.40 -12.43 -20.69
N TRP A 201 -22.13 -11.32 -20.49
CA TRP A 201 -21.54 -10.00 -20.33
C TRP A 201 -20.57 -9.90 -19.15
N THR A 202 -20.93 -10.48 -17.99
CA THR A 202 -20.07 -10.50 -16.81
C THR A 202 -18.77 -11.24 -17.09
N VAL A 203 -18.86 -12.45 -17.67
CA VAL A 203 -17.69 -13.29 -17.96
C VAL A 203 -16.79 -12.62 -18.99
N MET A 204 -17.36 -12.05 -20.06
CA MET A 204 -16.60 -11.30 -21.07
C MET A 204 -15.92 -10.06 -20.47
N THR A 205 -16.61 -9.29 -19.63
CA THR A 205 -16.02 -8.10 -18.99
C THR A 205 -14.87 -8.46 -18.06
N LEU A 206 -15.00 -9.55 -17.28
CA LEU A 206 -13.92 -10.06 -16.44
C LEU A 206 -12.74 -10.56 -17.28
N PHE A 207 -13.02 -11.23 -18.40
CA PHE A 207 -11.99 -11.67 -19.34
C PHE A 207 -11.21 -10.49 -19.92
N GLU A 208 -11.89 -9.47 -20.44
CA GLU A 208 -11.25 -8.27 -20.99
C GLU A 208 -10.34 -7.59 -19.96
N LEU A 209 -10.85 -7.41 -18.74
CA LEU A 209 -10.08 -6.82 -17.63
C LEU A 209 -8.83 -7.62 -17.31
N LEU A 210 -8.98 -8.93 -17.06
CA LEU A 210 -7.87 -9.79 -16.66
C LEU A 210 -6.88 -10.02 -17.80
N ASN A 211 -7.35 -10.08 -19.05
CA ASN A 211 -6.50 -10.19 -20.22
C ASN A 211 -5.65 -8.93 -20.41
N ALA A 212 -6.24 -7.73 -20.34
CA ALA A 212 -5.49 -6.49 -20.47
C ALA A 212 -4.43 -6.32 -19.37
N ARG A 213 -4.74 -6.75 -18.14
CA ARG A 213 -3.76 -6.75 -17.04
C ARG A 213 -2.66 -7.79 -17.22
N TYR A 214 -3.02 -8.98 -17.71
CA TYR A 214 -2.07 -10.04 -18.06
C TYR A 214 -1.08 -9.56 -19.13
N GLU A 215 -1.56 -8.98 -20.23
CA GLU A 215 -0.72 -8.43 -21.31
C GLU A 215 0.14 -7.25 -20.85
N GLY A 216 -0.41 -6.42 -19.96
CA GLY A 216 0.29 -5.27 -19.38
C GLY A 216 1.27 -5.62 -18.25
N MET A 217 1.46 -6.90 -17.91
CA MET A 217 2.29 -7.34 -16.77
C MET A 217 1.89 -6.67 -15.45
N ARG A 218 0.59 -6.45 -15.24
CA ARG A 218 0.02 -5.79 -14.06
C ARG A 218 -0.53 -6.81 -13.08
N SER A 219 -0.10 -6.68 -11.83
CA SER A 219 -0.34 -7.64 -10.76
C SER A 219 -1.80 -7.67 -10.31
N THR A 220 -2.36 -8.86 -10.08
CA THR A 220 -3.74 -9.01 -9.60
C THR A 220 -3.80 -9.90 -8.37
N VAL A 221 -4.35 -9.38 -7.28
CA VAL A 221 -4.63 -10.17 -6.06
C VAL A 221 -6.12 -10.47 -6.05
N ILE A 222 -6.47 -11.75 -6.03
CA ILE A 222 -7.85 -12.22 -6.09
C ILE A 222 -8.20 -12.85 -4.77
N THR A 223 -9.39 -12.57 -4.25
CA THR A 223 -9.97 -13.36 -3.16
C THR A 223 -11.22 -14.07 -3.63
N THR A 224 -11.43 -15.31 -3.17
CA THR A 224 -12.63 -16.07 -3.53
C THR A 224 -12.95 -17.18 -2.53
N GLN A 225 -14.15 -17.74 -2.60
CA GLN A 225 -14.54 -18.93 -1.84
C GLN A 225 -14.32 -20.23 -2.61
N TYR A 226 -13.96 -20.12 -3.89
CA TYR A 226 -13.84 -21.24 -4.80
C TYR A 226 -12.37 -21.56 -5.03
N THR A 227 -12.06 -22.84 -5.19
CA THR A 227 -10.83 -23.26 -5.86
C THR A 227 -10.86 -22.82 -7.33
N MET A 228 -9.72 -22.87 -8.01
CA MET A 228 -9.65 -22.53 -9.45
C MET A 228 -10.63 -23.33 -10.31
N ASP A 229 -10.76 -24.63 -10.06
CA ASP A 229 -11.66 -25.51 -10.83
C ASP A 229 -13.13 -25.20 -10.52
N GLU A 230 -13.45 -24.93 -9.25
CA GLU A 230 -14.79 -24.48 -8.87
C GLU A 230 -15.12 -23.11 -9.45
N LEU A 231 -14.14 -22.21 -9.55
CA LEU A 231 -14.30 -20.90 -10.18
C LEU A 231 -14.52 -21.04 -11.69
N GLU A 232 -13.76 -21.86 -12.39
CA GLU A 232 -13.97 -22.13 -13.83
C GLU A 232 -15.39 -22.63 -14.07
N ALA A 233 -15.79 -23.68 -13.33
CA ALA A 233 -17.13 -24.24 -13.40
C ALA A 233 -18.19 -23.19 -13.04
N ARG A 234 -17.91 -22.31 -12.07
CA ARG A 234 -18.81 -21.23 -11.63
C ARG A 234 -19.04 -20.21 -12.75
N LEU A 235 -17.99 -19.74 -13.39
CA LEU A 235 -18.03 -18.77 -14.49
C LEU A 235 -18.76 -19.37 -15.70
N ALA A 236 -18.52 -20.65 -16.00
CA ALA A 236 -19.14 -21.36 -17.12
C ALA A 236 -20.63 -21.71 -16.93
N ARG A 237 -21.22 -21.49 -15.73
CA ARG A 237 -22.57 -21.99 -15.38
C ARG A 237 -23.70 -21.54 -16.31
N ARG A 238 -23.54 -20.42 -17.02
CA ARG A 238 -24.57 -19.90 -17.95
C ARG A 238 -24.04 -19.67 -19.37
N GLY A 239 -23.01 -20.41 -19.77
CA GLY A 239 -22.32 -20.27 -21.06
C GLY A 239 -20.88 -19.80 -20.90
N GLU A 240 -20.24 -19.42 -22.02
CA GLU A 240 -18.88 -18.87 -22.02
C GLU A 240 -17.79 -19.81 -21.45
N ALA A 241 -17.95 -21.14 -21.62
CA ALA A 241 -17.03 -22.12 -21.04
C ALA A 241 -15.57 -21.91 -21.52
N GLU A 242 -15.36 -21.59 -22.79
CA GLU A 242 -14.03 -21.28 -23.33
C GLU A 242 -13.43 -20.02 -22.69
N THR A 243 -14.23 -18.96 -22.56
CA THR A 243 -13.84 -17.70 -21.91
C THR A 243 -13.53 -17.90 -20.42
N ALA A 244 -14.35 -18.68 -19.71
CA ALA A 244 -14.13 -19.04 -18.31
C ALA A 244 -12.81 -19.79 -18.11
N ARG A 245 -12.53 -20.79 -18.96
CA ARG A 245 -11.25 -21.51 -18.97
C ARG A 245 -10.08 -20.58 -19.27
N ALA A 246 -10.26 -19.64 -20.19
CA ALA A 246 -9.22 -18.67 -20.55
C ALA A 246 -8.92 -17.68 -19.40
N ILE A 247 -9.93 -17.30 -18.61
CA ILE A 247 -9.76 -16.51 -17.38
C ILE A 247 -8.91 -17.29 -16.38
N VAL A 248 -9.34 -18.51 -16.02
CA VAL A 248 -8.67 -19.32 -14.99
C VAL A 248 -7.26 -19.71 -15.43
N SER A 249 -7.04 -19.98 -16.71
CA SER A 249 -5.69 -20.23 -17.26
C SER A 249 -4.73 -19.06 -17.03
N ARG A 250 -5.16 -17.81 -17.26
CA ARG A 250 -4.33 -16.62 -17.01
C ARG A 250 -4.04 -16.45 -15.53
N ILE A 251 -5.05 -16.64 -14.68
CA ILE A 251 -4.87 -16.54 -13.22
C ILE A 251 -3.88 -17.61 -12.75
N ARG A 252 -4.00 -18.87 -13.20
CA ARG A 252 -3.07 -19.95 -12.83
C ARG A 252 -1.62 -19.67 -13.23
N GLN A 253 -1.41 -18.92 -14.31
CA GLN A 253 -0.07 -18.59 -14.78
C GLN A 253 0.57 -17.46 -13.99
N THR A 254 -0.22 -16.47 -13.56
CA THR A 254 0.30 -15.26 -12.91
C THR A 254 0.18 -15.23 -11.41
N CYS A 255 -0.72 -16.03 -10.83
CA CYS A 255 -1.04 -15.98 -9.41
C CYS A 255 -0.60 -17.24 -8.66
N ASP A 256 0.11 -17.05 -7.55
CA ASP A 256 0.37 -18.15 -6.61
C ASP A 256 -0.93 -18.52 -5.86
N ASP A 257 -1.19 -19.82 -5.73
CA ASP A 257 -2.37 -20.35 -5.04
C ASP A 257 -2.17 -20.32 -3.51
N VAL A 258 -3.02 -19.55 -2.81
CA VAL A 258 -2.96 -19.37 -1.35
C VAL A 258 -4.28 -19.82 -0.74
N ARG A 259 -4.26 -20.95 -0.04
CA ARG A 259 -5.43 -21.47 0.67
C ARG A 259 -5.43 -21.03 2.14
N LEU A 260 -6.40 -20.18 2.50
CA LEU A 260 -6.64 -19.80 3.89
C LEU A 260 -7.66 -20.73 4.56
N GLY A 261 -7.23 -21.39 5.64
CA GLY A 261 -8.06 -22.25 6.48
C GLY A 261 -8.34 -21.66 7.86
N GLY A 262 -8.98 -22.46 8.71
CA GLY A 262 -9.26 -22.11 10.11
C GLY A 262 -10.71 -21.71 10.38
N PRO A 263 -11.04 -21.42 11.65
CA PRO A 263 -12.40 -21.06 12.05
C PRO A 263 -12.82 -19.70 11.49
N ASP A 264 -14.13 -19.47 11.40
CA ASP A 264 -14.68 -18.15 11.06
C ASP A 264 -14.29 -17.14 12.14
N LYS A 265 -13.28 -16.31 11.83
CA LYS A 265 -12.76 -15.26 12.72
C LYS A 265 -13.82 -14.20 13.05
N ARG A 266 -14.90 -14.10 12.26
CA ARG A 266 -16.03 -13.19 12.53
C ARG A 266 -16.95 -13.75 13.61
N ARG A 267 -17.02 -15.08 13.78
CA ARG A 267 -17.78 -15.75 14.84
C ARG A 267 -17.02 -15.85 16.16
N ALA A 268 -15.69 -15.91 16.10
CA ALA A 268 -14.83 -15.90 17.29
C ALA A 268 -14.95 -14.61 18.14
N ALA A 269 -15.59 -13.55 17.61
CA ALA A 269 -15.85 -12.30 18.32
C ALA A 269 -17.25 -12.21 18.98
N ALA A 270 -17.99 -13.32 19.13
CA ALA A 270 -19.28 -13.34 19.79
C ALA A 270 -19.35 -14.38 20.92
N THR A 271 -18.86 -14.01 22.10
CA THR A 271 -19.48 -14.48 23.35
C THR A 271 -19.55 -13.30 24.33
N PRO A 272 -20.66 -12.54 24.35
CA PRO A 272 -20.94 -11.59 25.40
C PRO A 272 -21.51 -12.32 26.64
N THR A 273 -20.75 -13.25 27.22
CA THR A 273 -21.14 -13.92 28.48
C THR A 273 -19.92 -14.39 29.28
N GLN A 274 -19.07 -13.46 29.70
CA GLN A 274 -18.18 -13.67 30.86
C GLN A 274 -17.75 -12.34 31.52
N MET A 275 -18.62 -11.32 31.43
CA MET A 275 -18.53 -10.08 32.19
C MET A 275 -19.80 -9.91 33.03
N ARG A 276 -20.08 -10.89 33.89
CA ARG A 276 -21.06 -10.79 34.99
C ARG A 276 -20.82 -11.92 35.98
N ARG A 277 -19.76 -11.77 36.80
CA ARG A 277 -19.56 -12.36 38.14
C ARG A 277 -18.15 -11.97 38.64
N VAL A 278 -17.93 -10.67 38.84
CA VAL A 278 -16.83 -10.17 39.70
C VAL A 278 -17.32 -9.02 40.61
N TYR A 279 -18.62 -8.68 40.59
CA TYR A 279 -19.20 -7.66 41.47
C TYR A 279 -20.51 -8.12 42.13
N ASP A 280 -20.60 -9.41 42.47
CA ASP A 280 -21.60 -9.91 43.43
C ASP A 280 -20.84 -10.84 44.38
N GLY A 281 -20.31 -10.29 45.48
CA GLY A 281 -19.68 -11.09 46.53
C GLY A 281 -18.42 -10.53 47.17
N ILE A 282 -18.39 -9.24 47.51
CA ILE A 282 -17.55 -8.77 48.62
C ILE A 282 -18.50 -8.21 49.68
N PRO A 283 -18.42 -8.72 50.93
CA PRO A 283 -19.35 -8.39 52.02
C PRO A 283 -19.31 -6.91 52.44
#